data_AF-A0A1G2YRN9-F1
#
_entry.id   AF-A0A1G2YRN9-F1
#
_cell.length_a   1.000
_cell.length_b   1.000
_cell.length_c   1.000
_cell.angle_alpha   90.00
_cell.angle_beta   90.00
_cell.angle_gamma   90.00
#
_symmetry.space_group_name_H-M   'P 1'
#
loop_
_entity.id
_entity.type
_entity.pdbx_description
1 polymer ?
#
loop_
_entity_poly.entity_id
_entity_poly.type
_entity_poly.pdbx_seq_one_letter_code
_entity_poly.pdbx_strand_id
1 'polypeptide(L)'
;MAFVALKENRTPQAAWILAPIALLATVYSAVMNVLQMDSGGTVQLNVMFTIMVLGFSMVWLLAERIGNRNRFVTFLLATLIYFGFLGVNLLSGGFGKDMIAIASLAAISISAIIFAFIITALNSPKPFNTARFIIYIGAALFSVLLIIFSIIMFIFYPAQNMPVNTRIAELLIAFFFSSLIYCAGLLPFLILLFSNSFWRKRFEAVLGIQIKIPIEPPPPMKTP
;
A
#
# COMPACT_ATOMS: atom_id res chain seq x y z
N MET A 1 -18.54 6.49 2.93
CA MET A 1 -18.70 7.92 2.57
C MET A 1 -18.03 8.26 1.24
N ALA A 2 -16.71 8.13 1.06
CA ALA A 2 -16.01 8.55 -0.17
C ALA A 2 -16.54 7.95 -1.48
N PHE A 3 -17.03 6.70 -1.45
CA PHE A 3 -17.63 6.03 -2.61
C PHE A 3 -18.95 6.68 -3.07
N VAL A 4 -19.77 7.17 -2.13
CA VAL A 4 -21.13 7.67 -2.39
C VAL A 4 -21.18 9.21 -2.46
N ALA A 5 -20.38 9.87 -1.63
CA ALA A 5 -20.38 11.32 -1.47
C ALA A 5 -19.71 12.05 -2.65
N LEU A 6 -18.70 11.43 -3.28
CA LEU A 6 -17.94 12.03 -4.38
C LEU A 6 -18.60 11.68 -5.71
N LYS A 7 -18.95 12.70 -6.50
CA LYS A 7 -19.59 12.52 -7.81
C LYS A 7 -18.71 11.71 -8.76
N GLU A 8 -17.40 11.86 -8.64
CA GLU A 8 -16.37 11.18 -9.41
C GLU A 8 -16.38 9.65 -9.21
N ASN A 9 -16.91 9.18 -8.07
CA ASN A 9 -16.96 7.76 -7.70
C ASN A 9 -18.32 7.11 -7.98
N ARG A 10 -19.29 7.85 -8.52
CA ARG A 10 -20.64 7.35 -8.86
C ARG A 10 -20.66 6.62 -10.20
N THR A 11 -19.67 5.76 -10.44
CA THR A 11 -19.57 4.93 -11.63
C THR A 11 -19.40 3.47 -11.22
N PRO A 12 -19.91 2.51 -12.02
CA PRO A 12 -19.66 1.09 -11.76
C PRO A 12 -18.16 0.76 -11.84
N GLN A 13 -17.38 1.59 -12.55
CA GLN A 13 -15.93 1.43 -12.64
C GLN A 13 -15.23 1.67 -11.29
N ALA A 14 -15.74 2.58 -10.46
CA ALA A 14 -15.24 2.80 -9.11
C ALA A 14 -15.48 1.59 -8.19
N ALA A 15 -16.50 0.76 -8.45
CA ALA A 15 -16.77 -0.45 -7.65
C ALA A 15 -15.64 -1.48 -7.74
N TRP A 16 -14.80 -1.44 -8.78
CA TRP A 16 -13.68 -2.37 -8.93
C TRP A 16 -12.62 -2.28 -7.83
N ILE A 17 -12.57 -1.19 -7.04
CA ILE A 17 -11.71 -1.16 -5.84
C ILE A 17 -12.15 -2.17 -4.78
N LEU A 18 -13.41 -2.62 -4.81
CA LEU A 18 -13.90 -3.64 -3.90
C LEU A 18 -13.31 -5.02 -4.21
N ALA A 19 -12.90 -5.30 -5.46
CA ALA A 19 -12.30 -6.58 -5.83
C ALA A 19 -10.97 -6.87 -5.09
N PRO A 20 -9.94 -5.98 -5.11
CA PRO A 20 -8.73 -6.21 -4.33
C PRO A 20 -9.00 -6.22 -2.81
N ILE A 21 -9.95 -5.42 -2.32
CA ILE A 21 -10.35 -5.44 -0.90
C ILE A 21 -10.94 -6.80 -0.52
N ALA A 22 -11.88 -7.32 -1.30
CA ALA A 22 -12.54 -8.61 -1.05
C ALA A 22 -11.57 -9.78 -1.14
N LEU A 23 -10.66 -9.75 -2.12
CA LEU A 23 -9.60 -10.75 -2.24
C LEU A 23 -8.70 -10.77 -1.00
N LEU A 24 -8.20 -9.61 -0.58
CA LEU A 24 -7.33 -9.50 0.59
C LEU A 24 -8.07 -9.86 1.87
N ALA A 25 -9.35 -9.52 2.00
CA ALA A 25 -10.17 -9.89 3.16
C ALA A 25 -10.39 -11.41 3.24
N THR A 26 -10.58 -12.07 2.09
CA THR A 26 -10.74 -13.52 2.02
C THR A 26 -9.45 -14.24 2.41
N VAL A 27 -8.31 -13.80 1.85
CA VAL A 27 -6.99 -14.34 2.20
C VAL A 27 -6.68 -14.10 3.67
N TYR A 28 -6.91 -12.89 4.17
CA TYR A 28 -6.72 -12.55 5.58
C TYR A 28 -7.58 -13.44 6.50
N SER A 29 -8.87 -13.61 6.19
CA SER A 29 -9.76 -14.48 6.97
C SER A 29 -9.27 -15.93 6.98
N ALA A 30 -8.83 -16.46 5.83
CA ALA A 30 -8.26 -17.80 5.76
C ALA A 30 -7.00 -17.94 6.62
N VAL A 31 -6.10 -16.94 6.58
CA VAL A 31 -4.89 -16.91 7.42
C VAL A 31 -5.25 -16.86 8.91
N MET A 32 -6.19 -16.02 9.31
CA MET A 32 -6.63 -15.94 10.72
C MET A 32 -7.23 -17.27 11.21
N ASN A 33 -7.99 -17.96 10.36
CA ASN A 33 -8.57 -19.27 10.68
C ASN A 33 -7.49 -20.36 10.85
N VAL A 34 -6.42 -20.29 10.06
CA VAL A 34 -5.29 -21.24 10.16
C VAL A 34 -4.42 -20.96 11.38
N LEU A 35 -4.16 -19.69 11.69
CA LEU A 35 -3.29 -19.29 12.79
C LEU A 35 -3.91 -19.44 14.18
N GLN A 36 -5.24 -19.60 14.28
CA GLN A 36 -5.98 -19.77 15.53
C GLN A 36 -5.53 -18.80 16.64
N MET A 37 -5.39 -17.52 16.27
CA MET A 37 -4.89 -16.51 17.20
C MET A 37 -5.84 -16.30 18.39
N ASP A 38 -5.26 -15.87 19.49
CA ASP A 38 -6.01 -15.43 20.65
C ASP A 38 -6.87 -14.19 20.34
N SER A 39 -7.84 -13.90 21.21
CA SER A 39 -8.75 -12.76 21.02
C SER A 39 -8.00 -11.43 20.96
N GLY A 40 -6.88 -11.30 21.67
CA GLY A 40 -6.00 -10.14 21.64
C GLY A 40 -5.38 -9.95 20.27
N GLY A 41 -4.55 -10.91 19.82
CA GLY A 41 -3.84 -10.84 18.53
C GLY A 41 -4.79 -10.66 17.34
N THR A 42 -5.97 -11.28 17.40
CA THR A 42 -7.01 -11.12 16.37
C THR A 42 -7.49 -9.68 16.23
N VAL A 43 -7.77 -8.98 17.33
CA VAL A 43 -8.17 -7.57 17.30
C VAL A 43 -7.05 -6.71 16.71
N GLN A 44 -5.79 -6.97 17.09
CA GLN A 44 -4.65 -6.18 16.62
C GLN A 44 -4.47 -6.29 15.10
N LEU A 45 -4.47 -7.51 14.57
CA LEU A 45 -4.32 -7.73 13.13
C LEU A 45 -5.53 -7.22 12.33
N ASN A 46 -6.74 -7.30 12.88
CA ASN A 46 -7.94 -6.76 12.24
C ASN A 46 -7.83 -5.24 12.05
N VAL A 47 -7.36 -4.54 13.09
CA VAL A 47 -7.15 -3.08 13.05
C VAL A 47 -6.07 -2.74 12.03
N MET A 48 -4.93 -3.44 12.04
CA MET A 48 -3.87 -3.23 11.04
C MET A 48 -4.37 -3.46 9.62
N PHE A 49 -5.04 -4.59 9.37
CA PHE A 49 -5.59 -4.93 8.07
C PHE A 49 -6.56 -3.85 7.58
N THR A 50 -7.47 -3.41 8.45
CA THR A 50 -8.44 -2.36 8.16
C THR A 50 -7.76 -1.05 7.80
N ILE A 51 -6.80 -0.59 8.60
CA ILE A 51 -6.03 0.64 8.36
C ILE A 51 -5.30 0.57 7.02
N MET A 52 -4.63 -0.55 6.76
CA MET A 52 -3.85 -0.72 5.54
C MET A 52 -4.73 -0.75 4.30
N VAL A 53 -5.71 -1.64 4.25
CA VAL A 53 -6.50 -1.90 3.04
C VAL A 53 -7.51 -0.78 2.77
N LEU A 54 -8.24 -0.33 3.80
CA LEU A 54 -9.22 0.75 3.62
C LEU A 54 -8.54 2.10 3.50
N GLY A 55 -7.47 2.35 4.26
CA GLY A 55 -6.66 3.57 4.12
C GLY A 55 -6.09 3.69 2.70
N PHE A 56 -5.57 2.59 2.13
CA PHE A 56 -5.06 2.58 0.76
C PHE A 56 -6.16 2.92 -0.23
N SER A 57 -7.30 2.25 -0.08
CA SER A 57 -8.46 2.41 -0.95
C SER A 57 -9.00 3.85 -0.91
N MET A 58 -8.97 4.51 0.25
CA MET A 58 -9.37 5.92 0.36
C MET A 58 -8.48 6.86 -0.45
N VAL A 59 -7.16 6.67 -0.44
CA VAL A 59 -6.23 7.49 -1.26
C VAL A 59 -6.59 7.41 -2.74
N TRP A 60 -6.90 6.20 -3.24
CA TRP A 60 -7.27 6.01 -4.64
C TRP A 60 -8.68 6.52 -4.98
N LEU A 61 -9.62 6.42 -4.05
CA LEU A 61 -10.96 7.00 -4.21
C LEU A 61 -10.93 8.53 -4.23
N LEU A 62 -9.94 9.14 -3.58
CA LEU A 62 -9.70 10.59 -3.56
C LEU A 62 -8.69 11.06 -4.62
N ALA A 63 -8.20 10.16 -5.47
CA ALA A 63 -7.14 10.42 -6.45
C ALA A 63 -7.43 11.63 -7.36
N GLU A 64 -8.67 11.82 -7.82
CA GLU A 64 -9.03 12.98 -8.67
C GLU A 64 -8.99 14.31 -7.91
N ARG A 65 -9.19 14.27 -6.58
CA ARG A 65 -9.17 15.46 -5.73
C ARG A 65 -7.78 15.82 -5.26
N ILE A 66 -6.88 14.85 -5.13
CA ILE A 66 -5.49 15.07 -4.69
C ILE A 66 -4.48 15.13 -5.85
N GLY A 67 -4.77 14.44 -6.94
CA GLY A 67 -3.91 14.32 -8.12
C GLY A 67 -3.89 15.56 -9.01
N ASN A 68 -3.05 15.51 -10.05
CA ASN A 68 -2.79 16.62 -10.98
C ASN A 68 -2.24 17.90 -10.34
N ARG A 69 -1.79 17.82 -9.09
CA ARG A 69 -1.02 18.87 -8.41
C ARG A 69 0.48 18.59 -8.51
N ASN A 70 1.29 19.49 -7.95
CA ASN A 70 2.71 19.22 -7.74
C ASN A 70 2.86 17.90 -6.96
N ARG A 71 3.78 17.04 -7.40
CA ARG A 71 4.04 15.71 -6.81
C ARG A 71 4.15 15.78 -5.29
N PHE A 72 4.89 16.76 -4.78
CA PHE A 72 5.05 16.97 -3.34
C PHE A 72 3.72 17.23 -2.62
N VAL A 73 2.85 18.07 -3.17
CA VAL A 73 1.53 18.38 -2.61
C VAL A 73 0.63 17.15 -2.62
N THR A 74 0.64 16.41 -3.73
CA THR A 74 -0.14 15.17 -3.85
C THR A 74 0.30 14.14 -2.81
N PHE A 75 1.60 13.99 -2.59
CA PHE A 75 2.14 13.10 -1.56
C PHE A 75 1.77 13.54 -0.15
N LEU A 76 1.89 14.84 0.17
CA LEU A 76 1.50 15.36 1.47
C LEU A 76 0.01 15.12 1.77
N LEU A 77 -0.85 15.31 0.76
CA LEU A 77 -2.28 15.01 0.88
C LEU A 77 -2.56 13.51 1.01
N ALA A 78 -1.86 12.65 0.28
CA ALA A 78 -1.99 11.20 0.41
C ALA A 78 -1.57 10.73 1.81
N THR A 79 -0.45 11.25 2.34
CA THR A 79 -0.02 11.05 3.72
C THR A 79 -1.08 11.53 4.71
N LEU A 80 -1.62 12.73 4.53
CA LEU A 80 -2.66 13.29 5.40
C LEU A 80 -3.91 12.41 5.43
N ILE A 81 -4.38 11.92 4.28
CA ILE A 81 -5.54 11.02 4.18
C ILE A 81 -5.27 9.74 4.98
N TYR A 82 -4.10 9.15 4.80
CA TYR A 82 -3.74 7.90 5.45
C TYR A 82 -3.58 8.03 6.96
N PHE A 83 -2.80 9.02 7.41
CA PHE A 83 -2.59 9.30 8.83
C PHE A 83 -3.86 9.83 9.49
N GLY A 84 -4.71 10.54 8.77
CA GLY A 84 -6.06 10.91 9.22
C GLY A 84 -6.93 9.68 9.45
N PHE A 85 -6.91 8.71 8.53
CA PHE A 85 -7.62 7.44 8.71
C PHE A 85 -7.09 6.65 9.90
N LEU A 86 -5.76 6.57 10.05
CA LEU A 86 -5.11 5.97 11.22
C LEU A 86 -5.55 6.67 12.51
N GLY A 87 -5.54 8.01 12.54
CA GLY A 87 -5.94 8.80 13.71
C GLY A 87 -7.40 8.58 14.12
N VAL A 88 -8.32 8.50 13.16
CA VAL A 88 -9.74 8.19 13.46
C VAL A 88 -9.91 6.78 14.04
N ASN A 89 -9.18 5.79 13.51
CA ASN A 89 -9.21 4.42 14.05
C ASN A 89 -8.60 4.35 15.47
N LEU A 90 -7.57 5.16 15.75
CA LEU A 90 -7.00 5.28 17.09
C LEU A 90 -7.97 5.92 18.09
N LEU A 91 -8.62 7.02 17.70
CA LEU A 91 -9.57 7.73 18.56
C LEU A 91 -10.80 6.88 18.90
N SER A 92 -11.19 5.99 18.00
CA SER A 92 -12.31 5.05 18.23
C SER A 92 -11.90 3.81 19.02
N GLY A 93 -10.63 3.38 18.94
CA GLY A 93 -10.10 2.21 19.63
C GLY A 93 -9.51 2.47 21.03
N GLY A 94 -9.31 3.74 21.40
CA GLY A 94 -8.73 4.14 22.69
C GLY A 94 -7.19 4.13 22.75
N PHE A 95 -6.63 4.76 23.77
CA PHE A 95 -5.18 4.99 23.92
C PHE A 95 -4.47 3.93 24.79
N GLY A 96 -4.83 2.66 24.63
CA GLY A 96 -4.11 1.56 25.28
C GLY A 96 -2.68 1.40 24.74
N LYS A 97 -1.76 0.85 25.54
CA LYS A 97 -0.36 0.58 25.10
C LYS A 97 -0.32 -0.25 23.83
N ASP A 98 -1.19 -1.25 23.72
CA ASP A 98 -1.28 -2.12 22.55
C ASP A 98 -1.76 -1.36 21.31
N MET A 99 -2.74 -0.45 21.46
CA MET A 99 -3.22 0.38 20.35
C MET A 99 -2.17 1.36 19.84
N ILE A 100 -1.36 1.91 20.74
CA ILE A 100 -0.22 2.76 20.36
C ILE A 100 0.82 1.96 19.58
N ALA A 101 1.13 0.74 20.00
CA ALA A 101 2.06 -0.14 19.29
C ALA A 101 1.54 -0.51 17.88
N ILE A 102 0.27 -0.90 17.78
CA ILE A 102 -0.41 -1.21 16.51
C ILE A 102 -0.39 -0.01 15.57
N ALA A 103 -0.73 1.17 16.08
CA ALA A 103 -0.72 2.37 15.26
C ALA A 103 0.67 2.78 14.81
N SER A 104 1.67 2.62 15.67
CA SER A 104 3.06 2.89 15.33
C SER A 104 3.52 1.94 14.22
N LEU A 105 3.18 0.65 14.33
CA LEU A 105 3.49 -0.34 13.31
C LEU A 105 2.78 0.01 11.99
N ALA A 106 1.47 0.31 12.03
CA ALA A 106 0.71 0.72 10.85
C ALA A 106 1.26 2.01 10.22
N ALA A 107 1.66 3.00 11.02
CA ALA A 107 2.28 4.23 10.54
C ALA A 107 3.60 3.95 9.80
N ILE A 108 4.44 3.07 10.34
CA ILE A 108 5.69 2.63 9.72
C ILE A 108 5.39 1.91 8.39
N SER A 109 4.43 0.97 8.39
CA SER A 109 3.97 0.25 7.20
C SER A 109 3.51 1.19 6.09
N ILE A 110 2.65 2.15 6.43
CA ILE A 110 2.09 3.12 5.48
C ILE A 110 3.21 3.99 4.92
N SER A 111 4.10 4.47 5.79
CA SER A 111 5.23 5.31 5.38
C SER A 111 6.11 4.58 4.37
N ALA A 112 6.37 3.28 4.59
CA ALA A 112 7.14 2.48 3.65
C ALA A 112 6.53 2.44 2.25
N ILE A 113 5.22 2.24 2.16
CA ILE A 113 4.47 2.23 0.90
C ILE A 113 4.51 3.60 0.23
N ILE A 114 4.27 4.68 0.98
CA ILE A 114 4.30 6.06 0.46
C ILE A 114 5.69 6.40 -0.09
N PHE A 115 6.77 6.13 0.68
CA PHE A 115 8.13 6.37 0.21
C PHE A 115 8.47 5.53 -1.01
N ALA A 116 8.03 4.28 -1.08
CA ALA A 116 8.21 3.45 -2.27
C ALA A 116 7.56 4.09 -3.51
N PHE A 117 6.34 4.61 -3.37
CA PHE A 117 5.66 5.36 -4.45
C PHE A 117 6.39 6.65 -4.83
N ILE A 118 6.90 7.41 -3.86
CA ILE A 118 7.66 8.64 -4.10
C ILE A 118 8.95 8.32 -4.88
N ILE A 119 9.76 7.38 -4.39
CA ILE A 119 11.01 6.96 -5.01
C ILE A 119 10.74 6.48 -6.43
N THR A 120 9.70 5.67 -6.61
CA THR A 120 9.29 5.19 -7.93
C THR A 120 8.93 6.36 -8.85
N ALA A 121 8.08 7.29 -8.40
CA ALA A 121 7.64 8.42 -9.20
C ALA A 121 8.77 9.41 -9.56
N LEU A 122 9.75 9.61 -8.66
CA LEU A 122 10.89 10.49 -8.88
C LEU A 122 11.91 9.89 -9.85
N ASN A 123 12.18 8.59 -9.74
CA ASN A 123 13.19 7.91 -10.56
C ASN A 123 12.65 7.38 -11.90
N SER A 124 11.38 7.63 -12.21
CA SER A 124 10.73 7.12 -13.42
C SER A 124 10.73 8.13 -14.59
N PRO A 125 11.52 7.92 -15.66
CA PRO A 125 11.38 8.68 -16.91
C PRO A 125 10.04 8.40 -17.62
N LYS A 126 9.37 9.44 -18.14
CA LYS A 126 8.09 9.28 -18.86
C LYS A 126 8.33 8.94 -20.36
N PRO A 127 7.52 8.07 -21.00
CA PRO A 127 6.46 7.20 -20.45
C PRO A 127 6.99 5.84 -19.94
N PHE A 128 6.30 5.25 -18.96
CA PHE A 128 6.73 4.04 -18.25
C PHE A 128 6.15 2.74 -18.81
N ASN A 129 6.96 1.68 -18.84
CA ASN A 129 6.48 0.32 -19.11
C ASN A 129 5.95 -0.30 -17.80
N THR A 130 4.79 -0.97 -17.85
CA THR A 130 4.20 -1.76 -16.76
C THR A 130 5.20 -2.66 -16.02
N ALA A 131 6.01 -3.44 -16.74
CA ALA A 131 6.96 -4.36 -16.12
C ALA A 131 8.04 -3.60 -15.34
N ARG A 132 8.54 -2.50 -15.90
CA ARG A 132 9.49 -1.62 -15.21
C ARG A 132 8.83 -1.03 -13.96
N PHE A 133 7.56 -0.59 -14.03
CA PHE A 133 6.86 -0.02 -12.88
C PHE A 133 6.86 -0.97 -11.68
N ILE A 134 6.47 -2.22 -11.91
CA ILE A 134 6.40 -3.26 -10.87
C ILE A 134 7.78 -3.54 -10.27
N ILE A 135 8.83 -3.59 -11.10
CA ILE A 135 10.20 -3.81 -10.61
C ILE A 135 10.67 -2.63 -9.77
N TYR A 136 10.46 -1.38 -10.22
CA TYR A 136 10.90 -0.19 -9.49
C TYR A 136 10.16 -0.02 -8.17
N ILE A 137 8.84 -0.24 -8.13
CA ILE A 137 8.09 -0.14 -6.87
C ILE A 137 8.46 -1.27 -5.91
N GLY A 138 8.68 -2.49 -6.42
CA GLY A 138 9.14 -3.61 -5.61
C GLY A 138 10.53 -3.34 -5.01
N ALA A 139 11.48 -2.88 -5.84
CA ALA A 139 12.82 -2.53 -5.38
C ALA A 139 12.79 -1.36 -4.39
N ALA A 140 12.02 -0.31 -4.66
CA ALA A 140 11.88 0.84 -3.76
C ALA A 140 11.26 0.44 -2.42
N LEU A 141 10.22 -0.39 -2.43
CA LEU A 141 9.59 -0.90 -1.21
C LEU A 141 10.57 -1.75 -0.39
N PHE A 142 11.31 -2.64 -1.05
CA PHE A 142 12.33 -3.47 -0.42
C PHE A 142 13.43 -2.61 0.21
N SER A 143 13.95 -1.62 -0.50
CA SER A 143 14.97 -0.70 0.02
C SER A 143 14.47 0.12 1.21
N VAL A 144 13.24 0.66 1.15
CA VAL A 144 12.68 1.46 2.24
C VAL A 144 12.44 0.60 3.48
N LEU A 145 11.88 -0.60 3.33
CA LEU A 145 11.70 -1.52 4.45
C LEU A 145 13.04 -1.91 5.07
N LEU A 146 14.05 -2.20 4.25
CA LEU A 146 15.39 -2.54 4.74
C LEU A 146 15.97 -1.42 5.60
N ILE A 147 15.83 -0.17 5.16
CA ILE A 147 16.28 1.02 5.90
C ILE A 147 15.52 1.13 7.22
N ILE A 148 14.18 1.04 7.19
CA ILE A 148 13.34 1.12 8.39
C ILE A 148 13.73 0.05 9.41
N PHE A 149 13.80 -1.21 8.99
CA PHE A 149 14.15 -2.34 9.86
C PHE A 149 15.57 -2.19 10.42
N SER A 150 16.52 -1.71 9.61
CA SER A 150 17.89 -1.44 10.06
C SER A 150 17.91 -0.36 11.14
N ILE A 151 17.22 0.77 10.92
CA ILE A 151 17.11 1.86 11.92
C ILE A 151 16.50 1.34 13.22
N ILE A 152 15.40 0.57 13.14
CA ILE A 152 14.76 0.00 14.32
C ILE A 152 15.75 -0.88 15.10
N MET A 153 16.49 -1.73 14.40
CA MET A 153 17.47 -2.63 15.03
C MET A 153 18.62 -1.89 15.70
N PHE A 154 19.22 -0.91 15.01
CA PHE A 154 20.37 -0.16 15.54
C PHE A 154 20.01 0.79 16.69
N ILE A 155 18.82 1.40 16.66
CA ILE A 155 18.40 2.39 17.66
C ILE A 155 17.73 1.74 18.87
N PHE A 156 16.81 0.79 18.67
CA PHE A 156 15.95 0.27 19.74
C PHE A 156 16.45 -1.03 20.36
N TYR A 157 17.35 -1.75 19.69
CA TYR A 157 17.90 -3.02 20.18
C TYR A 157 19.42 -3.04 20.47
N PRO A 158 20.11 -1.93 20.82
CA PRO A 158 21.55 -1.99 21.02
C PRO A 158 21.96 -2.91 22.18
N ALA A 159 21.09 -3.13 23.17
CA ALA A 159 21.45 -3.69 24.48
C ALA A 159 20.96 -5.11 24.79
N GLN A 160 20.31 -5.82 23.85
CA GLN A 160 19.96 -7.22 24.11
C GLN A 160 21.22 -8.07 23.98
N ASN A 161 21.60 -8.83 25.02
CA ASN A 161 22.77 -9.73 25.10
C ASN A 161 22.75 -10.89 24.08
N MET A 162 22.02 -10.76 22.98
CA MET A 162 21.99 -11.70 21.87
C MET A 162 23.24 -11.57 21.00
N PRO A 163 23.81 -12.70 20.53
CA PRO A 163 24.86 -12.71 19.54
C PRO A 163 24.46 -11.93 18.28
N VAL A 164 25.42 -11.17 17.72
CA VAL A 164 25.20 -10.33 16.52
C VAL A 164 24.60 -11.14 15.36
N ASN A 165 25.07 -12.38 15.17
CA ASN A 165 24.59 -13.25 14.09
C ASN A 165 23.11 -13.61 14.22
N THR A 166 22.65 -13.91 15.43
CA THR A 166 21.23 -14.23 15.69
C THR A 166 20.35 -13.00 15.44
N ARG A 167 20.81 -11.83 15.87
CA ARG A 167 20.10 -10.56 15.64
C ARG A 167 19.96 -10.23 14.15
N ILE A 168 21.03 -10.44 13.37
CA ILE A 168 21.00 -10.25 11.91
C ILE A 168 20.05 -11.27 11.25
N ALA A 169 20.08 -12.53 11.69
CA ALA A 169 19.21 -13.57 11.13
C ALA A 169 17.71 -13.27 11.38
N GLU A 170 17.34 -12.91 12.60
CA GLU A 170 15.95 -12.51 12.94
C GLU A 170 15.51 -11.28 12.13
N LEU A 171 16.39 -10.29 11.99
CA LEU A 171 16.13 -9.10 11.19
C LEU A 171 15.84 -9.47 9.72
N LEU A 172 16.70 -10.29 9.13
CA LEU A 172 16.56 -10.71 7.72
C LEU A 172 15.27 -11.51 7.51
N ILE A 173 14.93 -12.40 8.45
CA ILE A 173 13.67 -13.14 8.41
C ILE A 173 12.48 -12.18 8.49
N ALA A 174 12.42 -11.34 9.52
CA ALA A 174 11.32 -10.40 9.71
C ALA A 174 11.16 -9.45 8.51
N PHE A 175 12.28 -8.94 7.99
CA PHE A 175 12.35 -8.09 6.81
C PHE A 175 11.83 -8.81 5.56
N PHE A 176 12.27 -10.03 5.29
CA PHE A 176 11.90 -10.77 4.10
C PHE A 176 10.41 -11.13 4.10
N PHE A 177 9.90 -11.65 5.23
CA PHE A 177 8.49 -11.95 5.41
C PHE A 177 7.62 -10.69 5.29
N SER A 178 8.02 -9.60 5.95
CA SER A 178 7.29 -8.33 5.87
C SER A 178 7.24 -7.81 4.42
N SER A 179 8.39 -7.79 3.73
CA SER A 179 8.47 -7.35 2.34
C SER A 179 7.57 -8.19 1.43
N LEU A 180 7.55 -9.51 1.62
CA LEU A 180 6.68 -10.41 0.88
C LEU A 180 5.20 -10.08 1.12
N ILE A 181 4.81 -9.86 2.38
CA ILE A 181 3.44 -9.50 2.76
C ILE A 181 3.02 -8.18 2.10
N TYR A 182 3.86 -7.14 2.15
CA TYR A 182 3.53 -5.85 1.53
C TYR A 182 3.44 -5.95 0.00
N CYS A 183 4.36 -6.69 -0.63
CA CYS A 183 4.31 -6.95 -2.08
C CYS A 183 3.03 -7.69 -2.46
N ALA A 184 2.68 -8.77 -1.74
CA ALA A 184 1.46 -9.54 -1.96
C ALA A 184 0.20 -8.68 -1.72
N GLY A 185 0.20 -7.82 -0.71
CA GLY A 185 -0.89 -6.90 -0.41
C GLY A 185 -1.08 -5.80 -1.46
N LEU A 186 0.00 -5.31 -2.06
CA LEU A 186 -0.05 -4.28 -3.11
C LEU A 186 -0.45 -4.86 -4.48
N LEU A 187 -0.10 -6.11 -4.76
CA LEU A 187 -0.26 -6.72 -6.08
C LEU A 187 -1.70 -6.64 -6.64
N PRO A 188 -2.77 -6.94 -5.89
CA PRO A 188 -4.15 -6.83 -6.40
C PRO A 188 -4.51 -5.41 -6.86
N PHE A 189 -4.03 -4.39 -6.15
CA PHE A 189 -4.24 -3.00 -6.53
C PHE A 189 -3.42 -2.60 -7.76
N LEU A 190 -2.20 -3.11 -7.88
CA LEU A 190 -1.38 -2.92 -9.08
C LEU A 190 -1.98 -3.62 -10.30
N ILE A 191 -2.56 -4.81 -10.13
CA ILE A 191 -3.29 -5.50 -11.21
C ILE A 191 -4.49 -4.65 -11.66
N LEU A 192 -5.27 -4.13 -10.71
CA LEU A 192 -6.42 -3.28 -11.00
C LEU A 192 -6.02 -2.02 -11.80
N LEU A 193 -4.88 -1.42 -11.46
CA LEU A 193 -4.31 -0.31 -12.20
C LEU A 193 -4.03 -0.64 -13.67
N PHE A 194 -3.43 -1.79 -13.95
CA PHE A 194 -3.09 -2.15 -15.31
C PHE A 194 -4.29 -2.62 -16.12
N SER A 195 -5.24 -3.31 -15.49
CA SER A 195 -6.42 -3.87 -16.16
C SER A 195 -7.51 -2.83 -16.45
N ASN A 196 -7.62 -1.77 -15.64
CA ASN A 196 -8.73 -0.82 -15.73
C ASN A 196 -8.25 0.62 -16.01
N SER A 197 -8.69 1.18 -17.15
CA SER A 197 -8.31 2.53 -17.58
C SER A 197 -8.78 3.64 -16.64
N PHE A 198 -9.88 3.43 -15.90
CA PHE A 198 -10.36 4.36 -14.87
C PHE A 198 -9.36 4.50 -13.72
N TRP A 199 -8.90 3.37 -13.19
CA TRP A 199 -7.94 3.34 -12.08
C TRP A 199 -6.55 3.79 -12.50
N ARG A 200 -6.16 3.48 -13.74
CA ARG A 200 -4.91 3.95 -14.33
C ARG A 200 -4.79 5.46 -14.34
N LYS A 201 -5.80 6.17 -14.84
CA LYS A 201 -5.80 7.65 -14.90
C LYS A 201 -5.65 8.28 -13.51
N ARG A 202 -6.32 7.69 -12.52
CA ARG A 202 -6.25 8.13 -11.12
C ARG A 202 -4.85 7.96 -10.55
N PHE A 203 -4.20 6.87 -10.87
CA PHE A 203 -2.84 6.62 -10.42
C PHE A 203 -1.80 7.48 -11.12
N GLU A 204 -1.94 7.68 -12.43
CA GLU A 204 -1.14 8.63 -13.19
C GLU A 204 -1.26 10.04 -12.62
N ALA A 205 -2.48 10.45 -12.24
CA ALA A 205 -2.73 11.74 -11.61
C ALA A 205 -2.09 11.86 -10.21
N VAL A 206 -2.09 10.79 -9.42
CA VAL A 206 -1.53 10.78 -8.06
C VAL A 206 -0.01 10.73 -8.08
N LEU A 207 0.58 9.83 -8.86
CA LEU A 207 2.04 9.68 -8.95
C LEU A 207 2.70 10.67 -9.92
N GLY A 208 1.92 11.34 -10.76
CA GLY A 208 2.43 12.24 -11.80
C GLY A 208 3.30 11.50 -12.82
N ILE A 209 2.96 10.25 -13.14
CA ILE A 209 3.60 9.39 -14.16
C ILE A 209 2.65 9.15 -15.34
N GLN A 210 3.18 8.65 -16.47
CA GLN A 210 2.37 8.22 -17.63
C GLN A 210 2.75 6.77 -17.97
N ILE A 211 1.78 5.86 -18.03
CA ILE A 211 2.01 4.43 -18.26
C ILE A 211 1.71 4.11 -19.73
N LYS A 212 2.72 3.64 -20.46
CA LYS A 212 2.57 3.16 -21.84
C LYS A 212 2.09 1.71 -21.81
N ILE A 213 0.94 1.47 -22.41
CA ILE A 213 0.38 0.13 -22.60
C ILE A 213 0.71 -0.30 -24.03
N PRO A 214 1.13 -1.55 -24.27
CA PRO A 214 1.20 -2.07 -25.64
C PRO A 214 -0.19 -1.97 -26.27
N ILE A 215 -0.33 -1.16 -27.32
CA ILE A 215 -1.59 -1.07 -28.07
C ILE A 215 -1.76 -2.42 -28.76
N GLU A 216 -2.88 -3.09 -28.48
CA GLU A 216 -3.27 -4.31 -29.19
C GLU A 216 -3.34 -3.98 -30.69
N PRO A 217 -2.72 -4.79 -31.58
CA PRO A 217 -2.71 -4.48 -33.01
C PRO A 217 -4.15 -4.35 -33.51
N PRO A 218 -4.44 -3.40 -34.42
CA PRO A 218 -5.79 -3.20 -34.93
C PRO A 218 -6.33 -4.52 -35.50
N PRO A 219 -7.64 -4.80 -35.32
CA PRO A 219 -8.23 -6.02 -35.85
C PRO A 219 -7.98 -6.09 -37.36
N PRO A 220 -7.67 -7.28 -37.91
CA PRO A 220 -7.42 -7.43 -39.34
C PRO A 220 -8.63 -6.90 -40.11
N MET A 221 -8.39 -5.99 -41.05
CA MET A 221 -9.42 -5.48 -41.94
C MET A 221 -10.08 -6.67 -42.61
N LYS A 222 -11.39 -6.85 -42.38
CA LYS A 222 -12.19 -7.77 -43.18
C LYS A 222 -12.16 -7.22 -44.62
N THR A 223 -11.43 -7.88 -45.49
CA THR A 223 -11.49 -7.62 -46.94
C THR A 223 -12.89 -8.00 -47.42
N PRO A 224 -13.52 -7.15 -48.27
CA PRO A 224 -14.85 -7.39 -48.82
C PRO A 224 -14.90 -8.62 -49.73
#